data_AF-A0A7K3ZWY6-F1
#
_entry.id   AF-A0A7K3ZWY6-F1
#
_cell.length_a   1.000
_cell.length_b   1.000
_cell.length_c   1.000
_cell.angle_alpha   90.00
_cell.angle_beta   90.00
_cell.angle_gamma   90.00
#
_symmetry.space_group_name_H-M   'P 1'
#
loop_
_entity.id
_entity.type
_entity.pdbx_description
1 polymer ?
#
loop_
_entity_poly.entity_id
_entity_poly.type
_entity_poly.pdbx_seq_one_letter_code
_entity_poly.pdbx_strand_id
1 'polypeptide(L)'
;MNIMELLGRSRIKVEGEKVAEAGQPMIKWCPLFDKIRGIKEVTAESAAANMEFRIENHGMFSPRRKLRMDTFVGFGASESMMTGLKSGIIDAAVTVCDGAGTVITANPDLVQGMGGYISGLVESDPIPEVIEGIRQMEGHVLFPQNAKIDQIEGAAYAAAAGYKR
;
A
#
# COMPACT_ATOMS: atom_id res chain seq x y z
N MET A 1 -1.99 -5.89 -14.75
CA MET A 1 -0.91 -6.65 -14.10
C MET A 1 -0.56 -5.95 -12.79
N ASN A 2 -0.32 -6.69 -11.70
CA ASN A 2 0.05 -6.09 -10.42
C ASN A 2 1.49 -6.45 -10.04
N ILE A 3 2.30 -5.44 -9.68
CA ILE A 3 3.71 -5.62 -9.30
C ILE A 3 4.01 -4.82 -8.04
N MET A 4 4.71 -5.46 -7.11
CA MET A 4 5.20 -4.83 -5.89
C MET A 4 6.62 -5.32 -5.55
N GLU A 5 7.41 -4.46 -4.93
CA GLU A 5 8.66 -4.80 -4.28
C GLU A 5 8.43 -4.97 -2.77
N LEU A 6 8.79 -6.14 -2.23
CA LEU A 6 8.71 -6.43 -0.80
C LEU A 6 9.85 -7.34 -0.37
N LEU A 7 10.06 -7.44 0.95
CA LEU A 7 11.03 -8.31 1.62
C LEU A 7 12.39 -8.38 0.88
N GLY A 8 13.26 -7.40 1.13
CA GLY A 8 14.55 -7.33 0.45
C GLY A 8 14.47 -6.84 -1.00
N ARG A 9 13.41 -6.08 -1.31
CA ARG A 9 13.14 -5.53 -2.67
C ARG A 9 13.01 -6.63 -3.72
N SER A 10 12.54 -7.81 -3.32
CA SER A 10 12.11 -8.85 -4.24
C SER A 10 10.93 -8.33 -5.05
N ARG A 11 11.07 -8.35 -6.38
CA ARG A 11 9.99 -8.03 -7.30
C ARG A 11 8.99 -9.17 -7.32
N ILE A 12 7.76 -8.89 -6.92
CA ILE A 12 6.64 -9.84 -6.86
C ILE A 12 5.60 -9.46 -7.89
N LYS A 13 5.23 -10.42 -8.74
CA LYS A 13 4.13 -10.27 -9.71
C LYS A 13 2.92 -11.04 -9.18
N VAL A 14 1.76 -10.37 -9.14
CA VAL A 14 0.50 -10.97 -8.68
C VAL A 14 -0.52 -10.99 -9.82
N GLU A 15 -1.09 -12.17 -10.07
CA GLU A 15 -2.15 -12.40 -11.05
C GLU A 15 -3.26 -13.23 -10.40
N GLY A 16 -4.51 -12.75 -10.46
CA GLY A 16 -5.66 -13.48 -9.92
C GLY A 16 -5.51 -13.90 -8.46
N GLU A 17 -5.04 -12.98 -7.61
CA GLU A 17 -4.79 -13.22 -6.17
C GLU A 17 -3.75 -14.32 -5.88
N LYS A 18 -2.85 -14.58 -6.82
CA LYS A 18 -1.74 -15.53 -6.65
C LYS A 18 -0.42 -14.89 -7.04
N VAL A 19 0.65 -15.32 -6.37
CA VAL A 19 2.00 -14.95 -6.78
C VAL A 19 2.34 -15.71 -8.07
N ALA A 20 2.48 -14.97 -9.17
CA ALA A 20 2.87 -15.53 -10.45
C ALA A 20 4.40 -15.64 -10.57
N GLU A 21 5.13 -14.66 -10.02
CA GLU A 21 6.59 -14.60 -10.06
C GLU A 21 7.14 -13.96 -8.79
N ALA A 22 8.28 -14.45 -8.31
CA ALA A 22 9.04 -13.86 -7.21
C ALA A 22 10.52 -13.76 -7.57
N GLY A 23 11.05 -12.53 -7.54
CA GLY A 23 12.45 -12.23 -7.82
C GLY A 23 13.37 -12.44 -6.62
N GLN A 24 14.65 -12.65 -6.92
CA GLN A 24 15.69 -12.75 -5.88
C GLN A 24 15.83 -11.44 -5.10
N PRO A 25 16.03 -11.50 -3.79
CA PRO A 25 16.18 -10.32 -2.95
C PRO A 25 17.55 -9.68 -3.11
N MET A 26 17.64 -8.39 -2.82
CA MET A 26 18.90 -7.63 -2.79
C MET A 26 19.67 -7.77 -1.48
N ILE A 27 19.02 -8.30 -0.43
CA ILE A 27 19.61 -8.51 0.89
C ILE A 27 19.37 -9.96 1.31
N LYS A 28 20.25 -10.47 2.16
CA LYS A 28 20.12 -11.84 2.72
C LYS A 28 19.36 -11.89 4.03
N TRP A 29 19.26 -10.78 4.76
CA TRP A 29 18.66 -10.75 6.08
C TRP A 29 18.08 -9.38 6.40
N CYS A 30 16.96 -9.37 7.13
CA CYS A 30 16.32 -8.16 7.64
C CYS A 30 15.97 -8.34 9.12
N PRO A 31 16.54 -7.54 10.05
CA PRO A 31 16.31 -7.71 11.48
C PRO A 31 14.84 -7.56 11.87
N LEU A 32 14.07 -6.74 11.13
CA LEU A 32 12.64 -6.56 11.36
C LEU A 32 11.85 -7.84 11.06
N PHE A 33 12.10 -8.46 9.91
CA PHE A 33 11.39 -9.67 9.49
C PHE A 33 11.87 -10.92 10.22
N ASP A 34 13.11 -10.97 10.66
CA ASP A 34 13.57 -11.99 11.60
C ASP A 34 12.79 -11.88 12.91
N LYS A 35 12.73 -10.68 13.51
CA LYS A 35 12.01 -10.47 14.78
C LYS A 35 10.50 -10.75 14.67
N ILE A 36 9.84 -10.32 13.59
CA ILE A 36 8.37 -10.36 13.46
C ILE A 36 7.85 -11.67 12.83
N ARG A 37 8.65 -12.30 11.96
CA ARG A 37 8.24 -13.48 11.17
C ARG A 37 9.22 -14.66 11.26
N GLY A 38 10.34 -14.53 11.97
CA GLY A 38 11.36 -15.57 12.06
C GLY A 38 12.12 -15.82 10.77
N ILE A 39 12.09 -14.87 9.82
CA ILE A 39 12.77 -15.00 8.53
C ILE A 39 14.27 -14.70 8.71
N LYS A 40 15.05 -15.76 8.92
CA LYS A 40 16.51 -15.68 9.13
C LYS A 40 17.30 -15.51 7.83
N GLU A 41 16.74 -15.94 6.71
CA GLU A 41 17.29 -15.73 5.38
C GLU A 41 16.17 -15.27 4.46
N VAL A 42 16.42 -14.17 3.76
CA VAL A 42 15.49 -13.63 2.77
C VAL A 42 15.78 -14.31 1.45
N THR A 43 14.76 -14.96 0.89
CA THR A 43 14.77 -15.64 -0.41
C THR A 43 13.52 -15.27 -1.23
N ALA A 44 13.52 -15.62 -2.51
CA ALA A 44 12.35 -15.44 -3.37
C ALA A 44 11.11 -16.19 -2.81
N GLU A 45 11.30 -17.38 -2.24
CA GLU A 45 10.26 -18.19 -1.62
C GLU A 45 9.68 -17.51 -0.38
N SER A 46 10.55 -16.97 0.49
CA SER A 46 10.10 -16.23 1.67
C SER A 46 9.32 -14.95 1.29
N ALA A 47 9.69 -14.30 0.18
CA ALA A 47 9.00 -13.13 -0.33
C ALA A 47 7.64 -13.50 -0.95
N ALA A 48 7.58 -14.59 -1.73
CA ALA A 48 6.32 -15.13 -2.25
C ALA A 48 5.36 -15.48 -1.12
N ALA A 49 5.81 -16.25 -0.12
CA ALA A 49 5.00 -16.60 1.05
C ALA A 49 4.54 -15.37 1.84
N ASN A 50 5.37 -14.32 1.93
CA ASN A 50 4.97 -13.07 2.57
C ASN A 50 3.88 -12.33 1.78
N MET A 51 3.90 -12.37 0.45
CA MET A 51 2.84 -11.81 -0.37
C MET A 51 1.55 -12.61 -0.24
N GLU A 52 1.62 -13.94 -0.31
CA GLU A 52 0.47 -14.84 -0.15
C GLU A 52 -0.24 -14.59 1.19
N PHE A 53 0.54 -14.48 2.28
CA PHE A 53 0.02 -14.08 3.59
C PHE A 53 -0.79 -12.78 3.52
N ARG A 54 -0.27 -11.75 2.82
CA ARG A 54 -0.94 -10.44 2.74
C ARG A 54 -2.20 -10.49 1.87
N ILE A 55 -2.20 -11.27 0.79
CA ILE A 55 -3.38 -11.50 -0.05
C ILE A 55 -4.46 -12.17 0.81
N GLU A 56 -4.13 -13.26 1.48
CA GLU A 56 -5.08 -14.03 2.30
C GLU A 56 -5.64 -13.19 3.47
N ASN A 57 -4.79 -12.47 4.20
CA ASN A 57 -5.17 -11.83 5.46
C ASN A 57 -5.66 -10.38 5.29
N HIS A 58 -5.26 -9.69 4.23
CA HIS A 58 -5.56 -8.27 4.00
C HIS A 58 -6.28 -7.99 2.68
N GLY A 59 -6.51 -9.03 1.86
CA GLY A 59 -7.20 -8.91 0.58
C GLY A 59 -6.43 -8.10 -0.46
N MET A 60 -5.10 -8.06 -0.35
CA MET A 60 -4.27 -7.31 -1.31
C MET A 60 -4.51 -7.80 -2.75
N PHE A 61 -4.61 -6.87 -3.69
CA PHE A 61 -4.92 -7.09 -5.11
C PHE A 61 -6.25 -7.82 -5.35
N SER A 62 -7.24 -7.64 -4.47
CA SER A 62 -8.56 -8.26 -4.58
C SER A 62 -9.70 -7.30 -4.22
N PRO A 63 -10.95 -7.61 -4.63
CA PRO A 63 -12.14 -6.91 -4.14
C PRO A 63 -12.34 -6.93 -2.62
N ARG A 64 -11.65 -7.83 -1.90
CA ARG A 64 -11.75 -8.00 -0.43
C ARG A 64 -10.73 -7.15 0.33
N ARG A 65 -10.11 -6.17 -0.33
CA ARG A 65 -9.07 -5.32 0.26
C ARG A 65 -9.57 -4.61 1.53
N LYS A 66 -8.86 -4.82 2.64
CA LYS A 66 -9.17 -4.15 3.92
C LYS A 66 -8.71 -2.69 3.94
N LEU A 67 -9.62 -1.74 3.77
CA LEU A 67 -9.33 -0.30 3.80
C LEU A 67 -9.32 0.32 5.21
N ARG A 68 -9.47 -0.51 6.26
CA ARG A 68 -9.26 -0.13 7.66
C ARG A 68 -8.40 -1.19 8.32
N MET A 69 -7.36 -0.75 9.03
CA MET A 69 -6.48 -1.63 9.80
C MET A 69 -5.83 -0.89 10.96
N ASP A 70 -5.43 -1.66 11.97
CA ASP A 70 -4.61 -1.17 13.07
C ASP A 70 -3.16 -0.91 12.61
N THR A 71 -2.39 -0.24 13.47
CA THR A 71 -0.96 0.00 13.25
C THR A 71 -0.17 -1.31 13.30
N PHE A 72 0.67 -1.57 12.29
CA PHE A 72 1.55 -2.74 12.28
C PHE A 72 2.88 -2.45 12.97
N VAL A 73 3.44 -1.25 12.75
CA VAL A 73 4.67 -0.75 13.38
C VAL A 73 4.51 0.73 13.75
N GLY A 74 5.31 1.23 14.71
CA GLY A 74 5.23 2.63 15.15
C GLY A 74 5.96 3.65 14.26
N PHE A 75 6.53 3.23 13.13
CA PHE A 75 7.45 4.04 12.32
C PHE A 75 7.21 3.94 10.80
N GLY A 76 6.13 3.29 10.37
CA GLY A 76 5.82 3.17 8.95
C GLY A 76 5.43 4.51 8.34
N ALA A 77 5.50 4.60 7.01
CA ALA A 77 5.16 5.82 6.29
C ALA A 77 3.68 6.18 6.49
N SER A 78 2.78 5.19 6.40
CA SER A 78 1.35 5.39 6.66
C SER A 78 1.07 5.75 8.11
N GLU A 79 1.73 5.13 9.09
CA GLU A 79 1.56 5.48 10.50
C GLU A 79 2.04 6.91 10.78
N SER A 80 3.13 7.34 10.14
CA SER A 80 3.64 8.71 10.24
C SER A 80 2.64 9.71 9.66
N MET A 81 2.11 9.45 8.46
CA MET A 81 1.11 10.32 7.82
C MET A 81 -0.23 10.33 8.58
N MET A 82 -0.72 9.17 9.02
CA MET A 82 -1.91 9.05 9.87
C MET A 82 -1.75 9.87 11.16
N THR A 83 -0.58 9.76 11.81
CA THR A 83 -0.28 10.53 13.04
C THR A 83 -0.22 12.02 12.75
N GLY A 84 0.37 12.42 11.63
CA GLY A 84 0.41 13.81 11.16
C GLY A 84 -0.98 14.39 10.94
N LEU A 85 -1.88 13.65 10.29
CA LEU A 85 -3.28 14.02 10.10
C LEU A 85 -4.01 14.15 11.46
N LYS A 86 -3.91 13.13 12.33
CA LYS A 86 -4.53 13.13 13.67
C LYS A 86 -4.05 14.28 14.55
N SER A 87 -2.80 14.70 14.37
CA SER A 87 -2.19 15.81 15.13
C SER A 87 -2.33 17.18 14.45
N GLY A 88 -2.95 17.24 13.26
CA GLY A 88 -3.12 18.48 12.49
C GLY A 88 -1.83 19.08 11.93
N ILE A 89 -0.76 18.28 11.81
CA ILE A 89 0.51 18.68 11.20
C ILE A 89 0.36 18.80 9.68
N ILE A 90 -0.35 17.85 9.08
CA ILE A 90 -0.76 17.85 7.67
C ILE A 90 -2.29 17.80 7.59
N ASP A 91 -2.87 18.28 6.49
CA ASP A 91 -4.33 18.26 6.28
C ASP A 91 -4.80 17.35 5.13
N ALA A 92 -3.87 16.75 4.38
CA ALA A 92 -4.12 15.60 3.52
C ALA A 92 -2.86 14.73 3.39
N ALA A 93 -3.06 13.48 2.97
CA ALA A 93 -1.99 12.60 2.54
C ALA A 93 -2.22 12.14 1.10
N VAL A 94 -1.17 12.15 0.30
CA VAL A 94 -1.13 11.54 -1.04
C VAL A 94 -0.36 10.23 -0.93
N THR A 95 -1.07 9.13 -1.13
CA THR A 95 -0.54 7.78 -0.96
C THR A 95 -0.95 6.91 -2.15
N VAL A 96 -0.58 5.63 -2.10
CA VAL A 96 -0.95 4.65 -3.11
C VAL A 96 -1.68 3.47 -2.48
N CYS A 97 -2.63 2.90 -3.22
CA CYS A 97 -3.34 1.69 -2.81
C CYS A 97 -3.39 0.70 -3.97
N ASP A 98 -3.11 -0.57 -3.69
CA ASP A 98 -3.37 -1.64 -4.62
C ASP A 98 -4.87 -1.67 -4.97
N GLY A 99 -5.19 -1.78 -6.25
CA GLY A 99 -6.55 -1.63 -6.77
C GLY A 99 -7.00 -0.19 -7.09
N ALA A 100 -6.20 0.84 -6.76
CA ALA A 100 -6.62 2.24 -6.97
C ALA A 100 -5.51 3.20 -7.45
N GLY A 101 -4.23 2.88 -7.30
CA GLY A 101 -3.15 3.77 -7.70
C GLY A 101 -3.01 4.97 -6.76
N THR A 102 -2.86 6.19 -7.30
CA THR A 102 -2.79 7.41 -6.48
C THR A 102 -4.10 7.72 -5.77
N VAL A 103 -4.03 7.90 -4.45
CA VAL A 103 -5.16 8.26 -3.58
C VAL A 103 -4.80 9.47 -2.71
N ILE A 104 -5.72 10.44 -2.65
CA ILE A 104 -5.66 11.62 -1.78
C ILE A 104 -6.74 11.53 -0.72
N THR A 105 -6.41 11.72 0.55
CA THR A 105 -7.42 11.75 1.62
C THR A 105 -6.94 12.51 2.84
N ALA A 106 -7.88 13.12 3.57
CA ALA A 106 -7.67 13.65 4.92
C ALA A 106 -8.04 12.64 6.02
N ASN A 107 -8.58 11.47 5.65
CA ASN A 107 -9.02 10.45 6.59
C ASN A 107 -7.81 9.61 7.08
N PRO A 108 -7.39 9.73 8.35
CA PRO A 108 -6.22 9.03 8.84
C PRO A 108 -6.39 7.50 8.87
N ASP A 109 -7.60 7.00 9.12
CA ASP A 109 -7.86 5.56 9.14
C ASP A 109 -7.74 4.95 7.74
N LEU A 110 -8.12 5.71 6.70
CA LEU A 110 -7.95 5.30 5.32
C LEU A 110 -6.47 5.25 4.92
N VAL A 111 -5.69 6.28 5.28
CA VAL A 111 -4.23 6.30 5.06
C VAL A 111 -3.57 5.06 5.64
N GLN A 112 -3.91 4.71 6.89
CA GLN A 112 -3.39 3.51 7.52
C GLN A 112 -3.91 2.23 6.86
N GLY A 113 -5.21 2.17 6.55
CA GLY A 113 -5.85 1.07 5.84
C GLY A 113 -5.21 0.71 4.49
N MET A 114 -4.82 1.72 3.72
CA MET A 114 -4.16 1.50 2.43
C MET A 114 -2.69 1.14 2.61
N GLY A 115 -1.98 1.78 3.54
CA GLY A 115 -0.53 1.71 3.63
C GLY A 115 0.08 0.69 4.61
N GLY A 116 -0.65 0.24 5.64
CA GLY A 116 -0.02 -0.49 6.76
C GLY A 116 0.65 -1.83 6.38
N TYR A 117 0.21 -2.48 5.29
CA TYR A 117 0.84 -3.67 4.72
C TYR A 117 1.33 -3.47 3.29
N ILE A 118 1.25 -2.25 2.76
CA ILE A 118 1.78 -1.95 1.43
C ILE A 118 3.30 -1.77 1.53
N SER A 119 4.01 -2.17 0.47
CA SER A 119 5.46 -1.92 0.34
C SER A 119 5.70 -1.11 -0.94
N GLY A 120 6.75 -1.41 -1.72
CA GLY A 120 7.02 -0.68 -2.95
C GLY A 120 6.04 -1.07 -4.06
N LEU A 121 4.80 -0.56 -4.05
CA LEU A 121 3.85 -0.79 -5.14
C LEU A 121 4.40 -0.14 -6.43
N VAL A 122 4.58 -0.94 -7.47
CA VAL A 122 5.16 -0.49 -8.75
C VAL A 122 4.07 -0.35 -9.80
N GLU A 123 3.19 -1.35 -9.91
CA GLU A 123 2.07 -1.36 -10.86
C GLU A 123 0.85 -1.98 -10.20
N SER A 124 -0.32 -1.47 -10.56
CA SER A 124 -1.61 -1.98 -10.10
C SER A 124 -2.65 -1.83 -11.19
N ASP A 125 -3.57 -2.78 -11.27
CA ASP A 125 -4.83 -2.60 -12.01
C ASP A 125 -5.90 -1.97 -11.13
N PRO A 126 -6.90 -1.29 -11.74
CA PRO A 126 -8.06 -0.79 -11.01
C PRO A 126 -8.98 -1.94 -10.56
N ILE A 127 -9.43 -1.88 -9.30
CA ILE A 127 -10.43 -2.79 -8.73
C ILE A 127 -11.63 -1.95 -8.29
N PRO A 128 -12.80 -2.07 -8.95
CA PRO A 128 -13.96 -1.21 -8.69
C PRO A 128 -14.39 -1.16 -7.23
N GLU A 129 -14.39 -2.29 -6.54
CA GLU A 129 -14.79 -2.40 -5.13
C GLU A 129 -13.82 -1.65 -4.20
N VAL A 130 -12.53 -1.66 -4.52
CA VAL A 130 -11.51 -0.93 -3.76
C VAL A 130 -11.66 0.57 -3.98
N ILE A 131 -11.83 0.99 -5.25
CA ILE A 131 -12.04 2.41 -5.61
C ILE A 131 -13.29 2.96 -4.92
N GLU A 132 -14.38 2.21 -4.93
CA GLU A 132 -15.62 2.63 -4.29
C GLU A 132 -15.50 2.64 -2.75
N GLY A 133 -14.85 1.64 -2.15
CA GLY A 133 -14.57 1.63 -0.72
C GLY A 133 -13.72 2.83 -0.28
N ILE A 134 -12.75 3.24 -1.10
CA ILE A 134 -11.92 4.44 -0.86
C ILE A 134 -12.81 5.70 -0.87
N ARG A 135 -13.71 5.84 -1.85
CA ARG A 135 -14.64 6.98 -1.94
C ARG A 135 -15.57 7.06 -0.75
N GLN A 136 -16.12 5.93 -0.31
CA GLN A 136 -16.99 5.85 0.87
C GLN A 136 -16.27 6.24 2.16
N MET A 137 -14.93 6.17 2.18
CA MET A 137 -14.08 6.59 3.28
C MET A 137 -13.48 7.99 3.07
N GLU A 138 -14.09 8.82 2.22
CA GLU A 138 -13.65 10.20 1.94
C GLU A 138 -12.25 10.27 1.31
N GLY A 139 -11.91 9.26 0.51
CA GLY A 139 -10.73 9.24 -0.34
C GLY A 139 -11.04 9.61 -1.79
N HIS A 140 -10.12 10.31 -2.42
CA HIS A 140 -10.15 10.63 -3.84
C HIS A 140 -9.13 9.78 -4.59
N VAL A 141 -9.61 8.90 -5.47
CA VAL A 141 -8.77 8.15 -6.41
C VAL A 141 -8.55 8.99 -7.66
N LEU A 142 -7.29 9.34 -7.94
CA LEU A 142 -6.97 10.31 -8.99
C LEU A 142 -7.18 9.72 -10.40
N PHE A 143 -6.82 8.45 -10.61
CA PHE A 143 -6.93 7.78 -11.91
C PHE A 143 -7.73 6.47 -11.81
N PRO A 144 -9.05 6.53 -11.56
CA PRO A 144 -9.83 5.34 -11.28
C PRO A 144 -9.98 4.39 -12.49
N GLN A 145 -9.68 4.84 -13.71
CA GLN A 145 -9.78 4.02 -14.92
C GLN A 145 -8.58 3.10 -15.13
N ASN A 146 -7.41 3.41 -14.55
CA ASN A 146 -6.18 2.67 -14.81
C ASN A 146 -5.26 2.50 -13.60
N ALA A 147 -5.66 3.00 -12.41
CA ALA A 147 -4.87 2.92 -11.19
C ALA A 147 -3.42 3.43 -11.34
N LYS A 148 -3.22 4.46 -12.19
CA LYS A 148 -1.90 5.09 -12.37
C LYS A 148 -1.35 5.55 -11.01
N ILE A 149 -0.06 5.29 -10.80
CA ILE A 149 0.70 5.78 -9.66
C ILE A 149 1.48 7.01 -10.11
N ASP A 150 1.05 8.16 -9.60
CA ASP A 150 1.65 9.47 -9.79
C ASP A 150 1.39 10.34 -8.55
N GLN A 151 2.30 10.29 -7.60
CA GLN A 151 2.17 11.04 -6.35
C GLN A 151 2.44 12.54 -6.56
N ILE A 152 3.18 12.92 -7.60
CA ILE A 152 3.44 14.33 -7.94
C ILE A 152 2.15 14.97 -8.42
N GLU A 153 1.44 14.32 -9.36
CA GLU A 153 0.14 14.78 -9.83
C GLU A 153 -0.91 14.75 -8.69
N GLY A 154 -0.84 13.74 -7.81
CA GLY A 154 -1.64 13.70 -6.59
C GLY A 154 -1.40 14.88 -5.65
N ALA A 155 -0.15 15.30 -5.45
CA ALA A 155 0.18 16.47 -4.65
C ALA A 155 -0.31 17.77 -5.30
N ALA A 156 -0.18 17.90 -6.62
CA ALA A 156 -0.70 19.04 -7.37
C ALA A 156 -2.23 19.12 -7.26
N TYR A 157 -2.94 17.99 -7.37
CA TYR A 157 -4.38 17.92 -7.14
C TYR A 157 -4.74 18.34 -5.72
N ALA A 158 -4.04 17.81 -4.70
CA ALA A 158 -4.33 18.14 -3.31
C ALA A 158 -4.21 19.65 -3.04
N ALA A 159 -3.14 20.28 -3.54
CA ALA A 159 -2.97 21.73 -3.44
C ALA A 159 -4.11 22.51 -4.14
N ALA A 160 -4.50 22.08 -5.35
CA ALA A 160 -5.61 22.69 -6.09
C ALA A 160 -6.99 22.49 -5.42
N ALA A 161 -7.17 21.37 -4.72
CA ALA A 161 -8.37 21.06 -3.93
C ALA A 161 -8.44 21.84 -2.61
N GLY A 162 -7.41 22.62 -2.28
CA GLY A 162 -7.42 23.54 -1.13
C GLY A 162 -6.81 22.98 0.15
N TYR A 163 -6.15 21.82 0.10
CA TYR A 163 -5.27 21.36 1.17
C TYR A 163 -4.03 22.26 1.25
N LYS A 164 -3.61 22.63 2.47
CA LYS A 164 -2.61 23.70 2.68
C LYS A 164 -1.44 23.27 3.54
N ARG A 165 -1.48 22.10 4.16
CA ARG A 165 -0.48 21.63 5.12
C ARG A 165 0.00 20.22 4.79
#